data_AF-A0A921MX00-F1
#
_entry.id   AF-A0A921MX00-F1
#
_cell.length_a   1.000
_cell.length_b   1.000
_cell.length_c   1.000
_cell.angle_alpha   90.00
_cell.angle_beta   90.00
_cell.angle_gamma   90.00
#
_symmetry.space_group_name_H-M   'P 1'
#
loop_
_entity.id
_entity.type
_entity.pdbx_description
1 polymer ?
#
loop_
_entity_poly.entity_id
_entity_poly.type
_entity_poly.pdbx_seq_one_letter_code
_entity_poly.pdbx_strand_id
1 'polypeptide(L)' 'MTDRTKPEVDFPEGPAPTELLSTDEIVGDGEEAGRGDVVDVHYVGVSHSTGEQFDASWDRGEPLR' A
#
# COMPACT_ATOMS: atom_id res chain seq x y z
N MET A 1 16.35 -7.36 -4.52
CA MET A 1 14.93 -7.01 -4.39
C MET A 1 14.17 -8.29 -4.60
N THR A 2 13.53 -8.81 -3.56
CA THR A 2 12.56 -9.91 -3.71
C THR A 2 11.60 -9.55 -4.85
N ASP A 3 11.26 -10.48 -5.74
CA ASP A 3 10.24 -10.29 -6.77
C ASP A 3 8.92 -9.92 -6.11
N ARG A 4 8.72 -8.61 -5.89
CA ARG A 4 7.47 -8.06 -5.36
C ARG A 4 6.52 -7.94 -6.54
N THR A 5 5.36 -8.57 -6.43
CA THR A 5 4.27 -8.45 -7.38
C THR A 5 3.22 -7.47 -6.85
N LYS A 6 2.32 -7.01 -7.73
CA LYS A 6 1.15 -6.24 -7.31
C LYS A 6 0.41 -7.01 -6.20
N PRO A 7 0.18 -6.40 -5.03
CA PRO A 7 -0.55 -7.06 -3.95
C PRO A 7 -2.02 -7.25 -4.32
N GLU A 8 -2.58 -8.38 -3.89
CA GLU A 8 -4.02 -8.61 -3.91
C GLU A 8 -4.63 -8.04 -2.62
N VAL A 9 -5.74 -7.33 -2.74
CA VAL A 9 -6.42 -6.70 -1.60
C VAL A 9 -7.80 -7.31 -1.50
N ASP A 10 -8.05 -8.07 -0.43
CA ASP A 10 -9.36 -8.62 -0.14
C ASP A 10 -10.34 -7.52 0.28
N PHE A 11 -11.63 -7.75 0.03
CA PHE A 11 -12.68 -6.82 0.44
C PHE A 11 -12.69 -6.67 1.97
N PRO A 12 -12.54 -5.45 2.51
CA PRO A 12 -12.55 -5.25 3.95
C PRO A 12 -13.95 -5.44 4.52
N GLU A 13 -14.11 -6.41 5.42
CA GLU A 13 -15.39 -6.69 6.07
C GLU A 13 -15.59 -5.81 7.32
N GLY A 14 -16.85 -5.44 7.59
CA GLY A 14 -17.22 -4.68 8.79
C GLY A 14 -17.22 -3.15 8.61
N PRO A 15 -17.42 -2.39 9.70
CA PRO A 15 -17.38 -0.94 9.64
C PRO A 15 -15.96 -0.43 9.37
N ALA A 16 -15.85 0.66 8.62
CA ALA A 16 -14.57 1.31 8.40
C ALA A 16 -13.92 1.71 9.74
N PRO A 17 -12.60 1.49 9.89
CA PRO A 17 -11.91 1.85 11.12
C PRO A 17 -11.93 3.37 11.32
N THR A 18 -12.04 3.81 12.57
CA THR A 18 -12.01 5.23 12.95
C THR A 18 -10.59 5.79 13.06
N GLU A 19 -9.59 4.91 13.04
CA GLU A 19 -8.18 5.21 13.15
C GLU A 19 -7.41 4.48 12.03
N LEU A 20 -6.19 4.92 11.75
CA LEU A 20 -5.32 4.24 10.80
C LEU A 20 -4.82 2.93 11.40
N LEU A 21 -5.03 1.83 10.67
CA LEU A 21 -4.48 0.51 10.98
C LEU A 21 -3.44 0.15 9.92
N SER A 22 -2.36 -0.50 10.34
CA SER A 22 -1.28 -0.97 9.47
C SER A 22 -0.76 -2.32 9.95
N THR A 23 -0.39 -3.18 9.02
CA THR A 23 0.25 -4.48 9.28
C THR A 23 1.42 -4.65 8.32
N ASP A 24 2.58 -4.99 8.86
CA ASP A 24 3.76 -5.27 8.06
C ASP A 24 3.78 -6.75 7.65
N GLU A 25 3.44 -7.03 6.39
CA GLU A 25 3.51 -8.38 5.83
C GLU A 25 4.96 -8.85 5.64
N ILE A 26 5.84 -7.93 5.24
CA ILE A 26 7.27 -8.16 5.06
C ILE A 26 8.03 -6.98 5.64
N VAL A 27 8.72 -7.22 6.77
CA VAL A 27 9.58 -6.22 7.40
C VAL A 27 10.88 -6.09 6.61
N GLY A 28 11.25 -4.86 6.23
CA GLY A 28 12.53 -4.58 5.59
C GLY A 28 13.64 -4.32 6.60
N ASP A 29 14.88 -4.61 6.21
CA ASP A 29 16.09 -4.39 7.04
C ASP A 29 16.79 -3.03 6.76
N GLY A 30 16.13 -2.14 6.01
CA GLY A 30 16.68 -0.86 5.58
C GLY A 30 16.52 0.26 6.61
N GLU A 31 16.99 1.46 6.26
CA GLU A 31 16.75 2.67 7.06
C GLU A 31 15.26 3.03 7.04
N GLU A 32 14.71 3.36 8.22
CA GLU A 32 13.34 3.81 8.37
C GLU A 32 13.17 5.21 7.77
N ALA A 33 12.13 5.41 6.97
CA ALA A 33 11.83 6.71 6.39
C ALA A 33 11.35 7.70 7.46
N GLY A 34 12.01 8.85 7.54
CA GLY A 34 11.73 9.92 8.48
C GLY A 34 10.95 11.10 7.89
N ARG A 35 10.62 12.06 8.76
CA ARG A 35 9.97 13.30 8.33
C ARG A 35 10.90 14.11 7.43
N GLY A 36 10.44 14.38 6.21
CA GLY A 36 11.16 15.20 5.23
C GLY A 36 11.89 14.39 4.17
N ASP A 37 11.96 13.07 4.33
CA ASP A 37 12.54 12.18 3.34
C ASP A 37 11.64 12.07 2.11
N VAL A 38 12.28 11.86 0.96
CA VAL A 38 11.60 11.55 -0.29
C VAL A 38 11.69 10.05 -0.50
N VAL A 39 10.54 9.41 -0.68
CA VAL A 39 10.42 7.96 -0.84
C VAL A 39 9.81 7.63 -2.20
N ASP A 40 10.30 6.58 -2.84
CA ASP A 40 9.66 5.98 -4.01
C ASP A 40 8.81 4.78 -3.55
N VAL A 41 7.50 4.81 -3.84
CA VAL A 41 6.53 3.85 -3.28
C VAL A 41 5.68 3.22 -4.37
N HIS A 42 5.57 1.90 -4.33
CA HIS A 42 4.52 1.18 -5.02
C HIS A 42 3.31 0.96 -4.11
N TYR A 43 2.10 1.25 -4.60
CA TYR A 43 0.84 1.13 -3.85
C TYR A 43 -0.32 0.60 -4.71
N VAL A 44 -1.32 0.06 -4.02
CA VAL A 44 -2.67 -0.22 -4.53
C VAL A 44 -3.65 0.42 -3.56
N GLY A 45 -4.56 1.25 -4.07
CA GLY A 45 -5.61 1.91 -3.31
C GLY A 45 -6.97 1.29 -3.62
N VAL A 46 -7.64 0.77 -2.59
CA VAL A 46 -8.98 0.18 -2.68
C VAL A 46 -9.94 0.94 -1.76
N SER A 47 -11.16 1.18 -2.25
CA SER A 47 -12.21 1.81 -1.46
C SER A 47 -12.75 0.85 -0.41
N HIS A 48 -12.75 1.24 0.87
CA HIS A 48 -13.34 0.40 1.92
C HIS A 48 -14.84 0.14 1.69
N SER A 49 -15.59 1.12 1.17
CA SER A 49 -17.05 0.98 1.04
C SER A 49 -17.49 0.08 -0.11
N THR A 50 -16.65 -0.06 -1.15
CA THR A 50 -17.02 -0.82 -2.36
C THR A 50 -16.06 -1.96 -2.69
N GLY A 51 -14.87 -2.00 -2.08
CA GLY A 51 -13.80 -2.94 -2.41
C GLY A 51 -13.21 -2.75 -3.80
N GLU A 52 -13.57 -1.68 -4.50
CA GLU A 52 -13.06 -1.40 -5.83
C GLU A 52 -11.73 -0.66 -5.75
N GLN A 53 -10.78 -1.10 -6.56
CA GLN A 53 -9.54 -0.37 -6.77
C GLN A 53 -9.85 0.99 -7.40
N PHE A 54 -9.39 2.07 -6.77
CA PHE A 54 -9.49 3.42 -7.34
C PHE A 54 -8.18 3.88 -7.98
N ASP A 55 -7.02 3.37 -7.53
CA ASP A 55 -5.72 3.72 -8.09
C ASP A 55 -4.65 2.66 -7.74
N ALA A 56 -3.61 2.53 -8.58
CA ALA A 56 -2.45 1.68 -8.32
C ALA A 56 -1.24 2.11 -9.16
N SER A 57 -0.07 2.25 -8.52
CA SER A 57 1.19 2.47 -9.24
C SER A 57 1.60 1.26 -10.09
N TRP A 58 1.25 0.06 -9.63
CA TRP A 58 1.59 -1.20 -10.30
C TRP A 58 0.98 -1.31 -11.69
N ASP A 59 -0.20 -0.73 -11.91
CA ASP A 59 -0.87 -0.72 -13.22
C ASP A 59 -0.15 0.17 -14.23
N ARG A 60 0.61 1.16 -13.74
CA ARG A 60 1.45 2.04 -14.55
C ARG A 60 2.87 1.50 -14.74
N GLY A 61 3.28 0.53 -13.92
CA GLY A 61 4.63 -0.03 -13.93
C GLY A 61 5.73 0.90 -13.39
N GLU A 62 5.36 2.03 -12.77
CA GLU A 62 6.29 3.03 -12.22
C GLU A 62 5.84 3.44 -10.81
N PRO A 63 6.75 3.55 -9.82
CA PRO A 63 6.42 3.99 -8.47
C PRO A 63 5.91 5.43 -8.44
N LEU A 64 5.19 5.76 -7.38
CA LEU A 64 4.92 7.14 -7.01
C LEU A 64 6.15 7.72 -6.30
N ARG A 65 6.42 8.99 -6.57
CA ARG A 65 7.46 9.77 -5.90
C ARG A 65 6.87 11.07 -5.35
#